data_AF-A0A0F8ZIM6-F1
#
_entry.id   AF-A0A0F8ZIM6-F1
#
_cell.length_a   1.000
_cell.length_b   1.000
_cell.length_c   1.000
_cell.angle_alpha   90.00
_cell.angle_beta   90.00
_cell.angle_gamma   90.00
#
_symmetry.space_group_name_H-M   'P 1'
#
loop_
_entity.id
_entity.type
_entity.pdbx_description
1 polymer ?
#
loop_
_entity_poly.entity_id
_entity_poly.type
_entity_poly.pdbx_seq_one_letter_code
_entity_poly.pdbx_strand_id
1 'polypeptide(L)'
;MGRLRRRIKLYFAIAALFLLSACAGNQLVMSGTALNTIGQSFVTTANLYNSLHDAGKITDDEYRAFASFATQFKVIYPVAVDTWKAVKDNPELAEDEQAETLIDQILKLKQQLIEYYAFSLGRLEVQ
;
A
#
# COMPACT_ATOMS: atom_id res chain seq x y z
N MET A 1 -1.62 29.18 10.60
CA MET A 1 -2.05 28.68 9.27
C MET A 1 -1.39 27.35 8.83
N GLY A 2 -0.60 26.66 9.66
CA GLY A 2 0.09 25.41 9.25
C GLY A 2 -0.72 24.11 9.37
N ARG A 3 -1.69 24.02 10.29
CA ARG A 3 -2.44 22.78 10.55
C ARG A 3 -3.50 22.47 9.48
N LEU A 4 -4.16 23.50 8.94
CA LEU A 4 -5.23 23.35 7.94
C LEU A 4 -4.68 22.85 6.59
N ARG A 5 -3.51 23.37 6.17
CA ARG A 5 -2.83 22.95 4.93
C ARG A 5 -2.32 21.52 4.99
N ARG A 6 -2.00 21.02 6.19
CA ARG A 6 -1.56 19.62 6.43
C ARG A 6 -2.72 18.64 6.35
N ARG A 7 -3.88 19.00 6.89
CA ARG A 7 -5.12 18.21 6.80
C ARG A 7 -5.62 18.08 5.35
N ILE A 8 -5.59 19.17 4.57
CA ILE A 8 -5.99 19.15 3.15
C ILE A 8 -5.10 18.21 2.31
N LYS A 9 -3.77 18.19 2.55
CA LYS A 9 -2.87 17.24 1.88
C LYS A 9 -3.18 15.78 2.23
N LEU A 10 -3.56 15.52 3.49
CA LEU A 10 -3.95 14.19 3.97
C LEU A 10 -5.25 13.72 3.31
N TYR A 11 -6.26 14.59 3.22
CA TYR A 11 -7.50 14.28 2.50
C TYR A 11 -7.28 14.05 1.00
N PHE A 12 -6.36 14.77 0.36
CA PHE A 12 -5.98 14.50 -1.04
C PHE A 12 -5.27 13.15 -1.21
N ALA A 13 -4.41 12.76 -0.27
CA ALA A 13 -3.77 11.43 -0.29
C ALA A 13 -4.80 10.31 -0.07
N ILE A 14 -5.79 10.52 0.80
CA ILE A 14 -6.91 9.61 1.04
C ILE A 14 -7.78 9.50 -0.22
N ALA A 15 -8.13 10.61 -0.85
CA ALA A 15 -8.92 10.62 -2.08
C ALA A 15 -8.18 9.93 -3.24
N ALA A 16 -6.87 10.09 -3.37
CA ALA A 16 -6.07 9.37 -4.36
C ALA A 16 -6.04 7.85 -4.12
N LEU A 17 -6.00 7.42 -2.86
CA LEU A 17 -6.08 6.00 -2.47
C LEU A 17 -7.46 5.38 -2.74
N PHE A 18 -8.55 6.13 -2.50
CA PHE A 18 -9.93 5.69 -2.79
C PHE A 18 -10.27 5.75 -4.29
N LEU A 19 -9.72 6.68 -5.06
CA LEU A 19 -9.92 6.72 -6.52
C LEU A 19 -9.29 5.50 -7.23
N LEU A 20 -8.33 4.82 -6.60
CA LEU A 20 -7.71 3.59 -7.11
C LEU A 20 -8.51 2.30 -6.82
N SER A 21 -9.63 2.37 -6.10
CA SER A 21 -10.57 1.25 -5.93
C SER A 21 -11.76 1.30 -6.90
N ALA A 22 -11.89 2.39 -7.67
CA ALA A 22 -13.02 2.60 -8.60
C ALA A 22 -12.72 2.18 -10.05
N CYS A 23 -11.49 1.78 -10.39
CA CYS A 23 -11.18 1.19 -11.71
C CYS A 23 -11.35 -0.34 -11.66
N ALA A 24 -12.58 -0.79 -11.45
CA ALA A 24 -13.00 -2.14 -11.80
C ALA A 24 -13.32 -2.15 -13.30
N GLY A 25 -12.34 -2.51 -14.12
CA GLY A 25 -12.48 -2.62 -15.57
C GLY A 25 -11.19 -3.16 -16.16
N ASN A 26 -11.10 -4.49 -16.23
CA ASN A 26 -10.03 -5.31 -16.80
C ASN A 26 -8.65 -5.20 -16.12
N GLN A 27 -8.39 -6.23 -15.31
CA GLN A 27 -7.17 -7.05 -15.25
C GLN A 27 -6.21 -6.81 -16.45
N LEU A 28 -4.90 -6.69 -16.18
CA LEU A 28 -3.83 -6.20 -17.06
C LEU A 28 -3.88 -4.67 -17.28
N VAL A 29 -3.22 -3.83 -16.50
CA VAL A 29 -1.77 -3.78 -16.28
C VAL A 29 -1.60 -3.04 -14.97
N MET A 30 -1.07 -3.70 -13.94
CA MET A 30 -0.58 -2.98 -12.77
C MET A 30 0.58 -2.11 -13.23
N SER A 31 0.30 -0.85 -13.56
CA SER A 31 1.31 0.05 -14.11
C SER A 31 2.44 0.25 -13.09
N GLY A 32 3.65 0.54 -13.57
CA GLY A 32 4.76 0.88 -12.68
C GLY A 32 4.42 2.04 -11.74
N THR A 33 3.54 2.95 -12.16
CA THR A 33 2.99 4.03 -11.32
C THR A 33 2.12 3.49 -10.18
N ALA A 34 1.27 2.48 -10.43
CA ALA A 34 0.45 1.84 -9.41
C ALA A 34 1.34 1.10 -8.39
N LEU A 35 2.32 0.33 -8.85
CA LEU A 35 3.31 -0.33 -7.99
C LEU A 35 4.08 0.69 -7.14
N ASN A 36 4.60 1.75 -7.75
CA ASN A 36 5.29 2.81 -7.02
C ASN A 36 4.39 3.46 -5.96
N THR A 37 3.10 3.65 -6.27
CA THR A 37 2.12 4.19 -5.32
C THR A 37 1.95 3.25 -4.13
N ILE A 38 1.81 1.94 -4.37
CA ILE A 38 1.72 0.92 -3.31
C ILE A 38 2.98 0.96 -2.42
N GLY A 39 4.17 1.04 -3.01
CA GLY A 39 5.43 1.17 -2.26
C GLY A 39 5.51 2.43 -1.40
N GLN A 40 5.10 3.58 -1.94
CA GLN A 40 5.06 4.85 -1.18
C GLN A 40 4.01 4.83 -0.06
N SER A 41 2.84 4.25 -0.32
CA SER A 41 1.81 4.03 0.69
C SER A 41 2.33 3.14 1.82
N PHE A 42 3.08 2.08 1.50
CA PHE A 42 3.69 1.20 2.50
C PHE A 42 4.64 1.97 3.42
N VAL A 43 5.58 2.75 2.85
CA VAL A 43 6.52 3.56 3.65
C VAL A 43 5.78 4.57 4.52
N THR A 44 4.75 5.21 3.97
CA THR A 44 3.91 6.17 4.70
C THR A 44 3.20 5.52 5.88
N THR A 45 2.56 4.37 5.67
CA THR A 45 1.89 3.61 6.72
C THR A 45 2.88 3.14 7.77
N ALA A 46 4.05 2.63 7.37
CA ALA A 46 5.09 2.18 8.31
C ALA A 46 5.57 3.31 9.23
N ASN A 47 5.85 4.48 8.66
CA ASN A 47 6.23 5.66 9.44
C ASN A 47 5.13 6.08 10.42
N LEU A 48 3.87 5.96 10.01
CA LEU A 48 2.73 6.28 10.86
C LEU A 48 2.58 5.27 12.00
N TYR A 49 2.73 3.97 11.76
CA TYR A 49 2.71 2.95 12.82
C TYR A 49 3.83 3.17 13.83
N ASN A 50 5.06 3.43 13.37
CA ASN A 50 6.18 3.76 14.26
C ASN A 50 5.84 4.97 15.14
N SER A 51 5.35 6.05 14.53
CA SER A 51 5.00 7.28 15.26
C SER A 51 3.85 7.08 16.26
N LEU A 52 2.87 6.24 15.92
CA LEU A 52 1.74 5.94 16.80
C LEU A 52 2.17 5.04 17.97
N HIS A 53 3.07 4.08 17.72
CA HIS A 53 3.60 3.19 18.74
C HIS A 53 4.48 3.95 19.73
N ASP A 54 5.41 4.77 19.23
CA ASP A 54 6.26 5.65 20.05
C ASP A 54 5.43 6.62 20.92
N ALA A 55 4.28 7.05 20.41
CA ALA A 55 3.34 7.92 21.12
C ALA A 55 2.37 7.17 22.06
N GLY A 56 2.46 5.83 22.16
CA GLY A 56 1.57 5.00 22.97
C GLY A 56 0.11 4.98 22.51
N LYS A 57 -0.16 5.34 21.24
CA LYS A 57 -1.51 5.41 20.65
C LYS A 57 -2.01 4.08 20.07
N ILE A 58 -1.10 3.15 19.87
CA ILE A 58 -1.40 1.77 19.49
C ILE A 58 -0.65 0.83 20.42
N THR A 59 -1.22 -0.35 20.64
CA THR A 59 -0.62 -1.37 21.49
C THR A 59 0.54 -2.07 20.80
N ASP A 60 1.37 -2.76 21.58
CA ASP A 60 2.42 -3.61 21.02
C ASP A 60 1.86 -4.72 20.11
N ASP A 61 0.67 -5.25 20.42
CA ASP A 61 0.00 -6.26 19.59
C ASP A 61 -0.42 -5.70 18.23
N GLU A 62 -1.01 -4.49 18.22
CA GLU A 62 -1.39 -3.78 16.99
C GLU A 62 -0.14 -3.47 16.14
N TYR A 63 0.95 -3.05 16.77
CA TYR A 63 2.22 -2.82 16.10
C TYR A 63 2.84 -4.12 15.54
N ARG A 64 2.83 -5.21 16.32
CA ARG A 64 3.31 -6.54 15.88
C ARG A 64 2.52 -7.08 14.71
N ALA A 65 1.20 -6.89 14.69
CA ALA A 65 0.36 -7.29 13.57
C ALA A 65 0.79 -6.58 12.29
N PHE A 66 1.02 -5.26 12.34
CA PHE A 66 1.57 -4.52 11.21
C PHE A 66 2.98 -4.98 10.82
N ALA A 67 3.86 -5.26 11.78
CA ALA A 67 5.21 -5.73 11.50
C ALA A 67 5.23 -7.09 10.77
N SER A 68 4.30 -7.99 11.10
CA SER A 68 4.11 -9.27 10.40
C SER A 68 3.70 -9.05 8.94
N PHE A 69 2.70 -8.18 8.71
CA PHE A 69 2.33 -7.76 7.35
C PHE A 69 3.50 -7.12 6.59
N ALA A 70 4.24 -6.22 7.23
CA ALA A 70 5.38 -5.54 6.63
C ALA A 70 6.48 -6.51 6.20
N THR A 71 6.65 -7.63 6.90
CA THR A 71 7.58 -8.69 6.52
C THR A 71 7.15 -9.37 5.22
N GLN A 72 5.86 -9.71 5.09
CA GLN A 72 5.31 -10.30 3.86
C GLN A 72 5.42 -9.32 2.69
N PHE A 73 5.08 -8.04 2.91
CA PHE A 73 5.17 -7.00 1.91
C PHE A 73 6.60 -6.85 1.35
N LYS A 74 7.61 -6.85 2.23
CA LYS A 74 9.03 -6.72 1.84
C LYS A 74 9.54 -7.87 0.97
N VAL A 75 8.95 -9.05 1.07
CA VAL A 75 9.31 -10.22 0.26
C VAL A 75 8.63 -10.15 -1.11
N ILE A 76 7.33 -9.88 -1.11
CA ILE A 76 6.49 -10.01 -2.31
C ILE A 76 6.59 -8.78 -3.22
N TYR A 77 6.66 -7.58 -2.67
CA TYR A 77 6.66 -6.34 -3.45
C TYR A 77 7.83 -6.21 -4.44
N PRO A 78 9.10 -6.48 -4.06
CA PRO A 78 10.22 -6.42 -5.00
C PRO A 78 10.07 -7.38 -6.17
N VAL A 79 9.62 -8.61 -5.90
CA VAL A 79 9.37 -9.62 -6.94
C VAL A 79 8.36 -9.12 -7.95
N ALA A 80 7.25 -8.53 -7.51
CA ALA A 80 6.26 -8.00 -8.43
C ALA A 80 6.73 -6.76 -9.21
N VAL A 81 7.59 -5.93 -8.62
CA VAL A 81 8.24 -4.83 -9.36
C VAL A 81 9.13 -5.38 -10.47
N ASP A 82 9.89 -6.43 -10.19
CA ASP A 82 10.79 -7.03 -11.17
C ASP A 82 10.04 -7.82 -12.25
N THR A 83 8.99 -8.57 -11.87
CA THR A 83 8.07 -9.21 -12.82
C THR A 83 7.39 -8.18 -13.71
N TRP A 84 6.92 -7.05 -13.16
CA TRP A 84 6.35 -5.98 -13.97
C TRP A 84 7.36 -5.40 -14.97
N LYS A 85 8.62 -5.19 -14.58
CA LYS A 85 9.68 -4.76 -15.52
C LYS A 85 9.90 -5.79 -16.62
N ALA A 86 9.97 -7.07 -16.27
CA ALA A 86 10.16 -8.15 -17.24
C ALA A 86 9.00 -8.24 -18.24
N VAL A 87 7.75 -8.15 -17.78
CA VAL A 87 6.55 -8.13 -18.64
C VAL A 87 6.50 -6.87 -19.50
N LYS A 88 6.92 -5.71 -18.96
CA LYS A 88 7.00 -4.47 -19.72
C LYS A 88 7.99 -4.58 -20.89
N ASP A 89 9.13 -5.23 -20.65
CA ASP A 89 10.18 -5.39 -21.66
C ASP A 89 9.88 -6.55 -22.63
N ASN A 90 9.13 -7.56 -22.18
CA ASN A 90 8.64 -8.67 -22.99
C ASN A 90 7.16 -9.00 -22.66
N PRO A 91 6.20 -8.43 -23.43
CA PRO A 91 4.77 -8.58 -23.17
C PRO A 91 4.23 -10.01 -23.23
N GLU A 92 4.90 -10.93 -23.92
CA GLU A 92 4.49 -12.35 -24.02
C GLU A 92 4.52 -13.06 -22.65
N LEU A 93 5.29 -12.52 -21.69
CA LEU A 93 5.36 -13.03 -20.31
C LEU A 93 4.11 -12.66 -19.47
N ALA A 94 3.21 -11.82 -19.99
CA ALA A 94 2.02 -11.38 -19.25
C ALA A 94 0.99 -12.50 -19.03
N GLU A 95 0.97 -13.51 -19.91
CA GLU A 95 0.04 -14.65 -19.85
C GLU A 95 0.59 -15.83 -19.02
N ASP A 96 1.77 -15.66 -18.41
CA ASP A 96 2.34 -16.68 -17.51
C ASP A 96 1.53 -16.76 -16.21
N GLU A 97 1.15 -17.97 -15.81
CA GLU A 97 0.45 -18.29 -14.54
C GLU A 97 1.18 -17.68 -13.33
N GLN A 98 2.51 -17.57 -13.39
CA GLN A 98 3.30 -16.93 -12.34
C GLN A 98 3.05 -15.43 -12.26
N ALA A 99 2.91 -14.75 -13.40
CA ALA A 99 2.61 -13.33 -13.45
C ALA A 99 1.21 -13.04 -12.91
N GLU A 100 0.22 -13.86 -13.26
CA GLU A 100 -1.14 -13.76 -12.71
C GLU A 100 -1.17 -13.97 -11.19
N THR A 101 -0.51 -15.01 -10.70
CA THR A 101 -0.42 -15.31 -9.25
C THR A 101 0.21 -14.15 -8.47
N LEU A 102 1.27 -13.54 -9.02
CA LEU A 102 1.91 -12.40 -8.39
C LEU A 102 1.00 -11.17 -8.37
N ILE A 103 0.27 -10.90 -9.46
CA ILE A 103 -0.71 -9.80 -9.50
C ILE A 103 -1.74 -9.97 -8.38
N ASP A 104 -2.29 -11.17 -8.21
CA ASP A 104 -3.27 -11.46 -7.15
C ASP A 104 -2.70 -11.27 -5.75
N GLN A 105 -1.45 -11.70 -5.52
CA GLN A 105 -0.77 -11.48 -4.24
C GLN A 105 -0.58 -10.00 -3.94
N ILE A 106 -0.24 -9.18 -4.94
CA ILE A 106 -0.05 -7.75 -4.72
C ILE A 106 -1.38 -7.05 -4.51
N LEU A 107 -2.46 -7.47 -5.18
CA LEU A 107 -3.80 -6.94 -4.93
C LEU A 107 -4.25 -7.22 -3.49
N LYS A 108 -3.97 -8.42 -2.96
CA LYS A 108 -4.23 -8.75 -1.55
C LYS A 108 -3.41 -7.86 -0.60
N LEU A 109 -2.11 -7.69 -0.87
CA LEU A 109 -1.26 -6.82 -0.06
C LEU A 109 -1.70 -5.35 -0.12
N LYS A 110 -2.13 -4.87 -1.29
CA LYS A 110 -2.69 -3.52 -1.47
C LYS A 110 -3.91 -3.33 -0.58
N GLN A 111 -4.83 -4.30 -0.58
CA GLN A 111 -6.04 -4.23 0.24
C GLN A 111 -5.71 -4.19 1.73
N GLN A 112 -4.83 -5.08 2.20
CA GLN A 112 -4.37 -5.07 3.60
C GLN A 112 -3.65 -3.76 3.97
N LEU A 113 -2.84 -3.22 3.07
CA LEU A 113 -2.16 -1.94 3.28
C LEU A 113 -3.17 -0.79 3.47
N ILE A 114 -4.25 -0.77 2.71
CA ILE A 114 -5.34 0.21 2.83
C ILE A 114 -5.99 0.09 4.22
N GLU A 115 -6.24 -1.13 4.70
CA GLU A 115 -6.82 -1.37 6.02
C GLU A 115 -5.92 -0.87 7.15
N TYR A 116 -4.62 -1.20 7.11
CA TYR A 116 -3.65 -0.71 8.08
C TYR A 116 -3.54 0.82 8.05
N TYR A 117 -3.54 1.41 6.86
CA TYR A 117 -3.53 2.87 6.70
C TYR A 117 -4.79 3.50 7.31
N ALA A 118 -5.98 3.00 6.99
CA ALA A 118 -7.25 3.49 7.53
C ALA A 118 -7.30 3.39 9.06
N PHE A 119 -6.87 2.26 9.63
CA PHE A 119 -6.76 2.09 11.07
C PHE A 119 -5.87 3.17 11.70
N SER A 120 -4.69 3.40 11.11
CA SER A 120 -3.73 4.37 11.63
C SER A 120 -4.23 5.83 11.55
N LEU A 121 -5.02 6.16 10.54
CA LEU A 121 -5.72 7.45 10.45
C LEU A 121 -6.75 7.61 11.57
N GLY A 122 -7.54 6.57 11.86
CA GLY A 122 -8.50 6.58 12.96
C GLY A 122 -7.83 6.88 14.32
N ARG A 123 -6.60 6.38 14.54
CA ARG A 123 -5.81 6.66 15.75
C ARG A 123 -5.22 8.08 15.80
N LEU A 124 -5.08 8.76 14.66
CA LEU A 124 -4.64 10.15 14.62
C LEU A 124 -5.74 11.14 15.02
N GLU A 125 -7.00 10.82 14.71
CA GLU A 125 -8.16 11.71 14.87
C GLU A 125 -8.74 11.75 16.29
N VAL A 126 -8.39 10.81 17.18
CA VAL A 126 -8.80 10.81 18.61
C VAL A 126 -7.98 11.83 19.45
N GLN A 127 -7.76 13.04 18.92
CA GLN A 127 -7.14 14.19 19.60
C GLN A 127 -8.16 15.30 19.82
#